data_AF-A0A957E7Y9-F1
#
_entry.id   AF-A0A957E7Y9-F1
#
_cell.length_a   1.000
_cell.length_b   1.000
_cell.length_c   1.000
_cell.angle_alpha   90.00
_cell.angle_beta   90.00
_cell.angle_gamma   90.00
#
_symmetry.space_group_name_H-M   'P 1'
#
loop_
_entity.id
_entity.type
_entity.pdbx_description
1 polymer ?
#
loop_
_entity_poly.entity_id
_entity_poly.type
_entity_poly.pdbx_seq_one_letter_code
_entity_poly.pdbx_strand_id
1 'polypeptide(L)'
;MENNDPTIIERNYPSDVEIFTVNGREFILIGTAHISQESTDLVRSVIEQEHPDVVCVELDEQRYKTLSEKNKWENLDLKQIIRQKQLMTLLVNLLLASYQRRLGQQLGVAPGTELLEATKVAQELGIPLSLVDRDVRITLRRAWNSMSFWEKMK
;
A
#
# COMPACT_ATOMS: atom_id res chain seq x y z
N MET A 1 -32.41 32.25 -17.03
CA MET A 1 -32.19 31.44 -15.82
C MET A 1 -31.21 30.37 -16.23
N GLU A 2 -29.94 30.67 -16.06
CA GLU A 2 -28.84 29.78 -16.42
C GLU A 2 -28.67 28.84 -15.22
N ASN A 3 -28.97 27.56 -15.43
CA ASN A 3 -28.84 26.54 -14.40
C ASN A 3 -27.35 26.31 -14.15
N ASN A 4 -26.83 26.98 -13.12
CA ASN A 4 -25.48 26.75 -12.62
C ASN A 4 -25.55 25.46 -11.76
N ASP A 5 -25.29 24.31 -12.38
CA ASP A 5 -25.14 23.04 -11.68
C ASP A 5 -23.90 23.13 -10.76
N PRO A 6 -24.02 23.14 -9.42
CA PRO A 6 -22.93 23.50 -8.52
C PRO A 6 -21.82 22.44 -8.37
N THR A 7 -21.79 21.39 -9.20
CA THR A 7 -21.15 20.12 -8.81
C THR A 7 -20.08 19.57 -9.74
N ILE A 8 -19.58 20.36 -10.70
CA ILE A 8 -18.37 19.98 -11.43
C ILE A 8 -17.17 20.49 -10.62
N ILE A 9 -16.77 19.71 -9.60
CA ILE A 9 -15.41 19.84 -9.07
C ILE A 9 -14.51 19.40 -10.22
N GLU A 10 -13.73 20.33 -10.77
CA GLU A 10 -12.78 20.03 -11.83
C GLU A 10 -11.72 19.09 -11.23
N ARG A 11 -11.91 17.77 -11.43
CA ARG A 11 -11.03 16.73 -10.91
C ARG A 11 -9.72 16.76 -11.69
N ASN A 12 -8.77 17.58 -11.24
CA ASN A 12 -7.44 17.66 -11.83
C ASN A 12 -6.48 16.71 -11.10
N TYR A 13 -6.50 15.44 -11.49
CA TYR A 13 -5.57 14.45 -10.98
C TYR A 13 -4.35 14.25 -11.87
N PRO A 14 -3.19 13.82 -11.31
CA PRO A 14 -2.04 13.43 -12.11
C PRO A 14 -2.35 12.21 -12.99
N SER A 15 -1.45 11.92 -13.94
CA SER A 15 -1.58 10.79 -14.88
C SER A 15 -1.71 9.42 -14.22
N ASP A 16 -1.35 9.31 -12.95
CA ASP A 16 -1.46 8.08 -12.16
C ASP A 16 -2.87 7.82 -11.64
N VAL A 17 -3.84 8.71 -11.91
CA VAL A 17 -5.24 8.49 -11.55
C VAL A 17 -6.10 8.38 -12.80
N GLU A 18 -6.85 7.29 -12.91
CA GLU A 18 -7.82 7.07 -13.98
C GLU A 18 -9.21 6.94 -13.39
N ILE A 19 -10.17 7.66 -13.96
CA ILE A 19 -11.57 7.61 -13.55
C ILE A 19 -12.36 6.97 -14.69
N PHE A 20 -13.11 5.92 -14.39
CA PHE A 20 -13.95 5.25 -15.37
C PHE A 20 -15.25 4.74 -14.75
N THR A 21 -16.27 4.54 -15.59
CA THR A 21 -17.59 4.06 -15.15
C THR A 21 -17.88 2.68 -15.72
N VAL A 22 -18.30 1.75 -14.86
CA VAL A 22 -18.73 0.40 -15.26
C VAL A 22 -20.09 0.12 -14.65
N ASN A 23 -21.08 -0.21 -15.47
CA ASN A 23 -22.44 -0.56 -15.03
C ASN A 23 -23.07 0.48 -14.07
N GLY A 24 -22.85 1.78 -14.33
CA GLY A 24 -23.37 2.88 -13.51
C GLY A 24 -22.65 3.09 -12.18
N ARG A 25 -21.49 2.44 -11.96
CA ARG A 25 -20.61 2.71 -10.82
C ARG A 25 -19.33 3.38 -11.31
N GLU A 26 -18.93 4.43 -10.61
CA GLU A 26 -17.66 5.11 -10.84
C GLU A 26 -16.53 4.37 -10.11
N PHE A 27 -15.39 4.25 -10.77
CA PHE A 27 -14.16 3.70 -10.23
C PHE A 27 -13.05 4.71 -10.40
N ILE A 28 -12.28 4.92 -9.33
CA ILE A 28 -11.09 5.77 -9.32
C ILE A 28 -9.91 4.82 -9.09
N LEU A 29 -9.13 4.60 -10.14
CA LEU A 29 -7.95 3.75 -10.11
C LEU A 29 -6.72 4.61 -9.89
N ILE A 30 -5.97 4.30 -8.84
CA ILE A 30 -4.73 5.00 -8.47
C ILE A 30 -3.55 4.06 -8.73
N GLY A 31 -2.71 4.41 -9.69
CA GLY A 31 -1.51 3.69 -10.06
C GLY A 31 -0.39 3.90 -9.03
N THR A 32 -0.02 2.82 -8.35
CA THR A 32 1.08 2.80 -7.36
C THR A 32 2.34 2.22 -8.00
N ALA A 33 2.89 2.91 -8.99
CA ALA A 33 4.02 2.38 -9.77
C ALA A 33 5.38 2.66 -9.11
N HIS A 34 5.44 3.59 -8.17
CA HIS A 34 6.69 4.10 -7.63
C HIS A 34 6.66 3.97 -6.12
N ILE A 35 7.69 3.32 -5.60
CA ILE A 35 8.07 3.43 -4.19
C ILE A 35 8.43 4.91 -3.99
N SER A 36 7.45 5.76 -3.69
CA SER A 36 7.68 7.18 -3.43
C SER A 36 6.68 7.72 -2.39
N GLN A 37 7.10 8.78 -1.69
CA GLN A 37 6.22 9.50 -0.78
C GLN A 37 5.07 10.17 -1.55
N GLU A 38 5.34 10.64 -2.77
CA GLU A 38 4.36 11.28 -3.64
C GLU A 38 3.16 10.36 -3.94
N SER A 39 3.40 9.07 -4.23
CA SER A 39 2.32 8.11 -4.43
C SER A 39 1.49 7.91 -3.15
N THR A 40 2.14 7.91 -1.98
CA THR A 40 1.47 7.76 -0.68
C THR A 40 0.56 8.96 -0.39
N ASP A 41 1.06 10.17 -0.66
CA ASP A 41 0.32 11.42 -0.47
C ASP A 41 -0.83 11.54 -1.48
N LEU A 42 -0.62 11.08 -2.72
CA LEU A 42 -1.66 11.00 -3.74
C LEU A 42 -2.82 10.09 -3.28
N VAL A 43 -2.51 8.89 -2.83
CA VAL A 43 -3.52 7.94 -2.33
C VAL A 43 -4.36 8.56 -1.20
N ARG A 44 -3.71 9.21 -0.22
CA ARG A 44 -4.43 9.89 0.86
C ARG A 44 -5.32 11.00 0.32
N SER A 45 -4.78 11.91 -0.50
CA SER A 45 -5.52 13.07 -0.99
C SER A 45 -6.74 12.67 -1.83
N VAL A 46 -6.62 11.65 -2.68
CA VAL A 46 -7.75 11.14 -3.49
C VAL A 46 -8.84 10.57 -2.59
N ILE A 47 -8.49 9.72 -1.61
CA ILE A 47 -9.49 9.11 -0.71
C ILE A 47 -10.19 10.17 0.16
N GLU A 48 -9.44 11.14 0.69
CA GLU A 48 -9.98 12.25 1.49
C GLU A 48 -10.86 13.19 0.66
N GLN A 49 -10.53 13.42 -0.61
CA GLN A 49 -11.30 14.28 -1.49
C GLN A 49 -12.59 13.60 -1.98
N GLU A 50 -12.50 12.33 -2.38
CA GLU A 50 -13.58 11.64 -3.08
C GLU A 50 -14.53 10.90 -2.14
N HIS A 51 -14.09 10.57 -0.92
CA HIS A 51 -14.88 9.88 0.09
C HIS A 51 -15.70 8.70 -0.49
N PRO A 52 -15.03 7.70 -1.12
CA PRO A 52 -15.73 6.63 -1.82
C PRO A 52 -16.52 5.73 -0.86
N ASP A 53 -17.51 5.01 -1.41
CA ASP A 53 -18.29 4.02 -0.66
C ASP A 53 -17.44 2.82 -0.18
N VAL A 54 -16.33 2.55 -0.87
CA VAL A 54 -15.40 1.45 -0.56
C VAL A 54 -14.02 1.76 -1.11
N VAL A 55 -12.98 1.40 -0.36
CA VAL A 55 -11.59 1.41 -0.81
C VAL A 55 -11.16 -0.02 -1.13
N CYS A 56 -10.73 -0.25 -2.38
CA CYS A 56 -10.22 -1.53 -2.84
C CYS A 56 -8.69 -1.50 -2.90
N VAL A 57 -8.02 -2.49 -2.32
CA VAL A 57 -6.55 -2.54 -2.26
C VAL A 57 -6.05 -3.84 -2.89
N GLU A 58 -5.09 -3.75 -3.82
CA GLU A 58 -4.43 -4.88 -4.48
C GLU A 58 -3.48 -5.60 -3.51
N LEU A 59 -4.06 -6.27 -2.52
CA LEU A 59 -3.33 -6.97 -1.48
C LEU A 59 -4.15 -8.15 -0.96
N ASP A 60 -3.52 -9.31 -0.78
CA ASP A 60 -4.16 -10.47 -0.16
C ASP A 60 -4.12 -10.37 1.38
N GLU A 61 -5.01 -11.11 2.06
CA GLU A 61 -5.12 -11.08 3.53
C GLU A 61 -3.81 -11.39 4.26
N GLN A 62 -3.02 -12.34 3.75
CA GLN A 62 -1.78 -12.77 4.39
C GLN A 62 -0.70 -11.69 4.24
N ARG A 63 -0.60 -11.08 3.06
CA ARG A 63 0.28 -9.93 2.83
C ARG A 63 -0.16 -8.71 3.63
N TYR A 64 -1.46 -8.45 3.73
CA TYR A 64 -2.00 -7.37 4.56
C TYR A 64 -1.65 -7.56 6.04
N LYS A 65 -1.84 -8.75 6.60
CA LYS A 65 -1.41 -9.07 7.97
C LYS A 65 0.08 -8.86 8.14
N THR A 66 0.90 -9.36 7.21
CA THR A 66 2.37 -9.20 7.29
C THR A 66 2.81 -7.74 7.25
N LEU A 67 2.24 -6.93 6.36
CA LEU A 67 2.58 -5.51 6.22
C LEU A 67 2.08 -4.67 7.40
N SER A 68 0.87 -4.93 7.89
CA SER A 68 0.31 -4.24 9.05
C SER A 68 1.00 -4.65 10.37
N GLU A 69 1.41 -5.92 10.50
CA GLU A 69 2.10 -6.43 11.68
C GLU A 69 3.58 -6.04 11.69
N LYS A 70 4.29 -5.99 10.56
CA LYS A 70 5.68 -5.49 10.52
C LYS A 70 5.81 -4.12 11.16
N ASN A 71 4.89 -3.20 10.84
CA ASN A 71 4.84 -1.88 11.48
C ASN A 71 4.58 -1.97 13.00
N LYS A 72 3.83 -2.97 13.48
CA LYS A 72 3.59 -3.16 14.92
C LYS A 72 4.78 -3.79 15.63
N TRP A 73 5.39 -4.82 15.05
CA TRP A 73 6.56 -5.53 15.60
C TRP A 73 7.77 -4.60 15.69
N GLU A 74 8.07 -3.83 14.64
CA GLU A 74 9.17 -2.85 14.69
C GLU A 74 8.97 -1.83 15.81
N ASN A 75 7.75 -1.32 16.00
CA ASN A 75 7.43 -0.37 17.06
C ASN A 75 7.50 -0.97 18.49
N LEU A 76 7.09 -2.24 18.65
CA LEU A 76 7.14 -2.94 19.94
C LEU A 76 8.57 -3.32 20.32
N ASP A 77 9.34 -3.89 19.40
CA ASP A 77 10.73 -4.28 19.65
C ASP A 77 11.61 -3.06 19.96
N LEU A 78 11.45 -1.94 19.23
CA LEU A 78 12.20 -0.72 19.53
C LEU A 78 11.94 -0.23 20.96
N LYS A 79 10.68 -0.18 21.40
CA LYS A 79 10.33 0.23 22.77
C LYS A 79 10.90 -0.74 23.82
N GLN A 80 10.84 -2.05 23.55
CA GLN A 80 11.32 -3.07 24.46
C GLN A 80 12.86 -3.08 24.57
N ILE A 81 13.58 -2.95 23.46
CA ILE A 81 15.05 -2.89 23.42
C ILE A 81 15.56 -1.66 24.18
N ILE A 82 14.91 -0.49 24.01
CA ILE A 82 15.22 0.73 24.76
C ILE A 82 14.97 0.51 26.27
N ARG A 83 13.83 -0.09 26.63
CA ARG A 83 13.48 -0.39 28.02
C ARG A 83 14.44 -1.40 28.68
N GLN A 84 14.98 -2.35 27.91
CA GLN A 84 15.92 -3.36 28.39
C GLN A 84 17.39 -2.91 28.41
N LYS A 85 17.67 -1.63 28.12
CA LYS A 85 19.04 -1.05 28.06
C LYS A 85 19.99 -1.80 27.11
N GLN A 86 19.47 -2.49 26.10
CA GLN A 86 20.26 -3.22 25.11
C GLN A 86 20.78 -2.27 24.01
N LEU A 87 21.50 -1.23 24.43
CA LEU A 87 21.99 -0.14 23.57
C LEU A 87 22.87 -0.65 22.42
N MET A 88 23.66 -1.70 22.66
CA MET A 88 24.54 -2.29 21.63
C MET A 88 23.74 -3.01 20.53
N THR A 89 22.70 -3.77 20.90
CA THR A 89 21.81 -4.43 19.94
C THR A 89 21.00 -3.42 19.16
N LEU A 90 20.53 -2.35 19.83
CA LEU A 90 19.88 -1.23 19.17
C LEU A 90 20.79 -0.56 18.16
N LEU A 91 22.07 -0.35 18.49
CA LEU A 91 23.07 0.26 17.60
C LEU A 91 23.33 -0.62 16.36
N VAL A 92 23.49 -1.93 16.54
CA VAL A 92 23.66 -2.88 15.44
C VAL A 92 22.42 -2.91 14.54
N ASN A 93 21.23 -2.96 15.13
CA ASN A 93 19.98 -2.88 14.36
C ASN A 93 19.83 -1.53 13.65
N LEU A 94 20.23 -0.42 14.26
CA LEU A 94 20.26 0.92 13.63
C LEU A 94 21.24 0.98 12.46
N LEU A 95 22.41 0.33 12.56
CA LEU A 95 23.39 0.24 11.48
C LEU A 95 22.90 -0.65 10.33
N LEU A 96 22.30 -1.79 10.64
CA LEU A 96 21.71 -2.67 9.63
C LEU A 96 20.51 -2.00 8.96
N ALA A 97 19.65 -1.35 9.74
CA ALA A 97 18.53 -0.57 9.23
C ALA A 97 19.00 0.66 8.45
N SER A 98 20.10 1.32 8.82
CA SER A 98 20.64 2.43 8.02
C SER A 98 21.22 1.94 6.71
N TYR A 99 21.82 0.74 6.67
CA TYR A 99 22.27 0.11 5.43
C TYR A 99 21.12 -0.33 4.53
N GLN A 100 20.08 -0.96 5.09
CA GLN A 100 18.84 -1.30 4.41
C GLN A 100 18.12 -0.04 3.91
N ARG A 101 18.05 1.01 4.73
CA ARG A 101 17.53 2.33 4.34
C ARG A 101 18.39 2.94 3.24
N ARG A 102 19.71 2.86 3.28
CA ARG A 102 20.57 3.40 2.21
C ARG A 102 20.35 2.68 0.88
N LEU A 103 20.04 1.38 0.92
CA LEU A 103 19.61 0.60 -0.25
C LEU A 103 18.19 0.97 -0.70
N GLY A 104 17.28 1.30 0.22
CA GLY A 104 15.93 1.80 -0.07
C GLY A 104 15.84 3.31 -0.39
N GLN A 105 16.86 4.10 -0.05
CA GLN A 105 16.90 5.57 -0.11
C GLN A 105 17.12 6.12 -1.52
N GLN A 106 17.34 5.27 -2.52
CA GLN A 106 17.10 5.70 -3.90
C GLN A 106 15.60 5.97 -4.14
N LEU A 107 14.70 5.54 -3.24
CA LEU A 107 13.23 5.58 -3.42
C LEU A 107 12.43 6.05 -2.17
N GLY A 108 13.07 6.41 -1.06
CA GLY A 108 12.45 7.20 0.04
C GLY A 108 11.35 6.54 0.90
N VAL A 109 10.65 5.51 0.44
CA VAL A 109 9.60 4.77 1.18
C VAL A 109 9.78 3.25 1.05
N ALA A 110 9.08 2.47 1.87
CA ALA A 110 9.09 1.01 1.75
C ALA A 110 8.08 0.54 0.67
N PRO A 111 8.36 -0.53 -0.09
CA PRO A 111 7.38 -1.11 -1.00
C PRO A 111 6.07 -1.46 -0.28
N GLY A 112 4.93 -1.04 -0.85
CA GLY A 112 3.61 -1.29 -0.28
C GLY A 112 3.16 -0.28 0.80
N THR A 113 3.90 0.82 1.00
CA THR A 113 3.48 1.92 1.90
C THR A 113 2.19 2.58 1.39
N GLU A 114 2.05 2.79 0.08
CA GLU A 114 0.83 3.31 -0.55
C GLU A 114 -0.41 2.47 -0.21
N LEU A 115 -0.30 1.15 -0.32
CA LEU A 115 -1.39 0.22 -0.02
C LEU A 115 -1.78 0.26 1.46
N LEU A 116 -0.79 0.39 2.36
CA LEU A 116 -1.04 0.56 3.79
C LEU A 116 -1.68 1.90 4.10
N GLU A 117 -1.25 2.98 3.44
CA GLU A 117 -1.84 4.30 3.62
C GLU A 117 -3.30 4.32 3.17
N ALA A 118 -3.63 3.68 2.04
CA ALA A 118 -5.02 3.47 1.63
C ALA A 118 -5.85 2.79 2.73
N THR A 119 -5.30 1.73 3.34
CA THR A 119 -6.00 1.02 4.43
C THR A 119 -6.18 1.88 5.68
N LYS A 120 -5.19 2.73 5.99
CA LYS A 120 -5.20 3.60 7.16
C LYS A 120 -6.19 4.75 6.97
N VAL A 121 -6.17 5.44 5.85
CA VAL A 121 -7.09 6.54 5.53
C VAL A 121 -8.53 6.02 5.48
N ALA A 122 -8.77 4.86 4.86
CA ALA A 122 -10.09 4.24 4.87
C ALA A 122 -10.60 3.98 6.30
N GLN A 123 -9.74 3.46 7.19
CA GLN A 123 -10.08 3.25 8.60
C GLN A 123 -10.33 4.57 9.35
N GLU A 124 -9.51 5.60 9.11
CA GLU A 124 -9.65 6.94 9.71
C GLU A 124 -10.99 7.59 9.34
N LEU A 125 -11.44 7.41 8.08
CA LEU A 125 -12.68 7.96 7.56
C LEU A 125 -13.90 7.03 7.74
N GLY A 126 -13.70 5.83 8.29
CA GLY A 126 -14.77 4.84 8.46
C GLY A 126 -15.29 4.25 7.14
N ILE A 127 -14.49 4.31 6.07
CA ILE A 127 -14.82 3.77 4.76
C ILE A 127 -14.54 2.25 4.74
N PRO A 128 -15.49 1.42 4.26
CA PRO A 128 -15.27 -0.01 4.08
C PRO A 128 -14.02 -0.32 3.24
N LEU A 129 -13.25 -1.33 3.65
CA LEU A 129 -12.04 -1.79 2.97
C LEU A 129 -12.29 -3.16 2.31
N SER A 130 -11.89 -3.32 1.04
CA SER A 130 -11.91 -4.59 0.32
C SER A 130 -10.51 -4.96 -0.19
N LEU A 131 -10.06 -6.16 0.16
CA LEU A 131 -8.81 -6.74 -0.32
C LEU A 131 -9.08 -7.49 -1.63
N VAL A 132 -8.53 -7.01 -2.75
CA VAL A 132 -8.90 -7.48 -4.10
C VAL A 132 -7.84 -8.33 -4.80
N ASP A 133 -6.78 -8.73 -4.10
CA ASP A 133 -5.77 -9.66 -4.63
C ASP A 133 -6.00 -11.10 -4.15
N ARG A 134 -5.55 -12.06 -4.96
CA ARG A 134 -5.58 -13.49 -4.64
C ARG A 134 -4.37 -13.86 -3.80
N ASP A 135 -4.54 -14.82 -2.88
CA ASP A 135 -3.42 -15.43 -2.17
C ASP A 135 -2.28 -15.82 -3.12
N VAL A 136 -1.12 -15.19 -2.90
CA VAL A 136 0.09 -15.37 -3.71
C VAL A 136 0.51 -16.84 -3.85
N ARG A 137 0.22 -17.68 -2.84
CA ARG A 137 0.53 -19.13 -2.87
C ARG A 137 -0.25 -19.85 -3.96
N ILE A 138 -1.48 -19.43 -4.24
CA ILE A 138 -2.28 -19.99 -5.34
C ILE A 138 -1.64 -19.61 -6.67
N THR A 139 -1.22 -18.36 -6.81
CA THR A 139 -0.53 -17.86 -8.02
C THR A 139 0.77 -18.63 -8.26
N LEU A 140 1.62 -18.77 -7.23
CA LEU A 140 2.88 -19.51 -7.30
C LEU A 140 2.66 -21.00 -7.60
N ARG A 141 1.65 -21.63 -6.97
CA ARG A 141 1.30 -23.02 -7.25
C ARG A 141 0.89 -23.22 -8.71
N ARG A 142 0.10 -22.31 -9.26
CA ARG A 142 -0.31 -22.36 -10.68
C ARG A 142 0.90 -22.17 -11.60
N ALA A 143 1.76 -21.19 -11.32
CA ALA A 143 2.98 -20.96 -12.07
C ALA A 143 3.90 -22.19 -12.06
N TRP A 144 4.07 -22.82 -10.89
CA TRP A 144 4.82 -24.05 -10.76
C TRP A 144 4.17 -25.20 -11.54
N ASN A 145 2.85 -25.34 -11.48
CA ASN A 145 2.16 -26.40 -12.21
C ASN A 145 2.19 -26.21 -13.74
N SER A 146 2.28 -24.97 -14.22
CA SER A 146 2.44 -24.69 -15.66
C SER A 146 3.86 -24.94 -16.19
N MET A 147 4.85 -25.13 -15.32
CA MET A 147 6.24 -25.40 -15.72
C MET A 147 6.46 -26.89 -16.02
N SER A 148 7.21 -27.15 -17.09
CA SER A 148 7.71 -28.46 -17.47
C SER A 148 8.72 -28.99 -16.44
N PHE A 149 8.89 -30.31 -16.38
CA PHE A 149 9.81 -30.95 -15.43
C PHE A 149 11.25 -30.38 -15.49
N TRP A 150 11.73 -30.06 -16.70
CA TRP A 150 13.04 -29.47 -16.94
C TRP A 150 13.17 -28.02 -16.46
N GLU A 151 12.08 -27.24 -16.49
CA GLU A 151 12.05 -25.86 -15.99
C GLU A 151 12.04 -25.82 -14.46
N LYS A 152 11.52 -26.88 -13.81
CA LYS A 152 11.52 -27.03 -12.35
C LYS A 152 12.87 -27.43 -11.78
N MET A 153 13.76 -27.99 -12.60
CA MET A 153 15.07 -28.52 -12.18
C MET A 153 16.24 -27.57 -12.46
N LYS A 154 15.97 -26.39 -13.04
CA LYS A 154 16.97 -25.36 -13.32
C LYS A 154 16.97 -24.30 -12.22
#